data_AF-A0A1S1ENS1-F1
#
_entry.id   AF-A0A1S1ENS1-F1
#
_cell.length_a   1.000
_cell.length_b   1.000
_cell.length_c   1.000
_cell.angle_alpha   90.00
_cell.angle_beta   90.00
_cell.angle_gamma   90.00
#
_symmetry.space_group_name_H-M   'P 1'
#
loop_
_entity.id
_entity.type
_entity.pdbx_description
1 polymer ?
#
loop_
_entity_poly.entity_id
_entity_poly.type
_entity_poly.pdbx_seq_one_letter_code
_entity_poly.pdbx_strand_id
1 'polypeptide(L)'
;MVLQDLDLGTEQARQIFDAAGAVAFHPSLDYVVVFQLALLADEARRPLDTLAFLNALSQLPERMCPGMEEVDLALVKAANYMDLGAMRDAAACLLLDTAGKEPDTALRRYSLVMRRLLSTDEFDAALYLVSPTQDIVDAGHGSPWWRLQGASAVAQWVASAADPGFGQLWPSARARLERAFSEYVDSGASEGLGSQYVGNVVTALQKTQRAAEAVDLSSWALPVAAESNNPRETLFTLCDNAVSLFCCERFAESAMVLESVHQRAREVGDAEAMGWAVNYLRDFGVFSGSPAYSQALERLR
;
A
#
# COMPACT_ATOMS: atom_id res chain seq x y z
N MET A 1 -21.16 -21.45 -22.97
CA MET A 1 -20.38 -20.21 -22.94
C MET A 1 -20.38 -19.77 -21.49
N VAL A 2 -19.22 -19.82 -20.84
CA VAL A 2 -19.09 -19.34 -19.47
C VAL A 2 -19.01 -17.81 -19.56
N LEU A 3 -19.70 -17.07 -18.70
CA LEU A 3 -19.68 -15.59 -18.72
C LEU A 3 -18.25 -15.03 -18.60
N GLN A 4 -17.33 -15.79 -18.00
CA GLN A 4 -15.90 -15.47 -17.88
C GLN A 4 -15.14 -15.44 -19.22
N ASP A 5 -15.69 -15.99 -20.31
CA ASP A 5 -15.06 -15.99 -21.64
C ASP A 5 -15.51 -14.80 -22.52
N LEU A 6 -16.34 -13.89 -22.00
CA LEU A 6 -16.87 -12.75 -22.76
C LEU A 6 -15.85 -11.60 -22.81
N ASP A 7 -15.16 -11.48 -23.95
CA ASP A 7 -14.38 -10.28 -24.27
C ASP A 7 -15.32 -9.10 -24.60
N LEU A 8 -15.45 -8.18 -23.63
CA LEU A 8 -16.25 -6.96 -23.73
C LEU A 8 -15.66 -5.90 -24.69
N GLY A 9 -14.55 -6.21 -25.38
CA GLY A 9 -13.99 -5.38 -26.45
C GLY A 9 -14.84 -5.33 -27.72
N THR A 10 -15.82 -6.20 -27.88
CA THR A 10 -16.72 -6.24 -29.05
C THR A 10 -18.09 -5.59 -28.79
N GLU A 11 -18.69 -5.00 -29.83
CA GLU A 11 -20.01 -4.34 -29.74
C GLU A 11 -21.13 -5.32 -29.31
N GLN A 12 -21.07 -6.56 -29.80
CA GLN A 12 -22.04 -7.60 -29.44
C GLN A 12 -21.93 -8.02 -27.97
N ALA A 13 -20.70 -8.14 -27.44
CA ALA A 13 -20.49 -8.42 -26.02
C ALA A 13 -20.99 -7.28 -25.12
N ARG A 14 -20.79 -6.03 -25.54
CA ARG A 14 -21.36 -4.85 -24.85
C ARG A 14 -22.89 -4.87 -24.85
N GLN A 15 -23.53 -5.14 -25.98
CA GLN A 15 -25.00 -5.23 -26.07
C GLN A 15 -25.57 -6.36 -25.20
N ILE A 16 -24.91 -7.52 -25.15
CA ILE A 16 -25.31 -8.63 -24.27
C ILE A 16 -25.15 -8.23 -22.80
N PHE A 17 -24.07 -7.52 -22.46
CA PHE A 17 -23.82 -7.05 -21.11
C PHE A 17 -24.81 -5.97 -20.67
N ASP A 18 -25.12 -5.00 -21.54
CA ASP A 18 -26.12 -3.96 -21.28
C ASP A 18 -27.52 -4.57 -21.10
N ALA A 19 -27.85 -5.59 -21.90
CA ALA A 19 -29.05 -6.38 -21.70
C ALA A 19 -29.04 -7.10 -20.36
N ALA A 20 -27.94 -7.73 -19.95
CA ALA A 20 -27.81 -8.38 -18.64
C ALA A 20 -27.95 -7.38 -17.47
N GLY A 21 -27.39 -6.17 -17.60
CA GLY A 21 -27.56 -5.07 -16.65
C GLY A 21 -29.02 -4.65 -16.48
N ALA A 22 -29.80 -4.66 -17.56
CA ALA A 22 -31.24 -4.37 -17.50
C ALA A 22 -32.06 -5.46 -16.76
N VAL A 23 -31.56 -6.70 -16.69
CA VAL A 23 -32.21 -7.82 -15.98
C VAL A 23 -31.57 -8.07 -14.61
N ALA A 24 -30.47 -7.40 -14.24
CA ALA A 24 -29.70 -7.58 -13.00
C ALA A 24 -30.54 -7.53 -11.71
N PHE A 25 -31.61 -6.74 -11.73
CA PHE A 25 -32.54 -6.56 -10.61
C PHE A 25 -33.73 -7.52 -10.66
N HIS A 26 -33.74 -8.47 -11.59
CA HIS A 26 -34.81 -9.44 -11.70
C HIS A 26 -34.67 -10.50 -10.59
N PRO A 27 -35.73 -10.77 -9.80
CA PRO A 27 -35.67 -11.65 -8.63
C PRO A 27 -35.39 -13.12 -8.94
N SER A 28 -35.22 -13.49 -10.22
CA SER A 28 -34.86 -14.84 -10.65
C SER A 28 -33.37 -15.04 -10.92
N LEU A 29 -32.55 -13.99 -10.82
CA LEU A 29 -31.10 -14.13 -10.99
C LEU A 29 -30.45 -14.71 -9.73
N ASP A 30 -29.59 -15.70 -9.93
CA ASP A 30 -28.83 -16.36 -8.86
C ASP A 30 -27.65 -15.48 -8.42
N TYR A 31 -27.32 -15.54 -7.12
CA TYR A 31 -26.22 -14.80 -6.50
C TYR A 31 -24.91 -14.92 -7.28
N VAL A 32 -24.57 -16.13 -7.74
CA VAL A 32 -23.32 -16.39 -8.48
C VAL A 32 -23.29 -15.65 -9.81
N VAL A 33 -24.44 -15.53 -10.49
CA VAL A 33 -24.53 -14.82 -11.77
C VAL A 33 -24.32 -13.32 -11.57
N VAL A 34 -24.97 -12.73 -10.56
CA VAL A 34 -24.81 -11.30 -10.26
C VAL A 34 -23.39 -10.99 -9.78
N PHE A 35 -22.77 -11.88 -9.01
CA PHE A 35 -21.37 -11.77 -8.62
C PHE A 35 -20.44 -11.75 -9.85
N GLN A 36 -20.61 -12.68 -10.79
CA GLN A 36 -19.80 -12.71 -12.02
C GLN A 36 -20.01 -11.47 -12.88
N LEU A 37 -21.24 -10.96 -12.99
CA LEU A 37 -21.53 -9.72 -13.70
C LEU A 37 -20.85 -8.51 -13.03
N ALA A 38 -20.80 -8.47 -11.70
CA ALA A 38 -20.07 -7.41 -10.98
C ALA A 38 -18.57 -7.43 -11.31
N LEU A 39 -17.93 -8.61 -11.33
CA LEU A 39 -16.51 -8.72 -11.66
C LEU A 39 -16.22 -8.39 -13.13
N LEU A 40 -17.08 -8.84 -14.05
CA LEU A 40 -16.96 -8.49 -15.47
C LEU A 40 -17.14 -6.98 -15.71
N ALA A 41 -18.04 -6.31 -14.97
CA ALA A 41 -18.17 -4.85 -15.01
C ALA A 41 -16.89 -4.16 -14.52
N ASP A 42 -16.30 -4.66 -13.43
CA ASP A 42 -15.07 -4.14 -12.83
C ASP A 42 -13.90 -4.26 -13.80
N GLU A 43 -13.69 -5.45 -14.37
CA GLU A 43 -12.67 -5.71 -15.39
C GLU A 43 -12.84 -4.83 -16.63
N ALA A 44 -14.09 -4.56 -17.03
CA ALA A 44 -14.42 -3.67 -18.14
C ALA A 44 -14.33 -2.17 -17.80
N ARG A 45 -13.96 -1.80 -16.57
CA ARG A 45 -13.90 -0.42 -16.06
C ARG A 45 -15.23 0.31 -16.23
N ARG A 46 -16.33 -0.35 -15.85
CA ARG A 46 -17.69 0.21 -15.86
C ARG A 46 -18.18 0.43 -14.43
N PRO A 47 -17.67 1.44 -13.71
CA PRO A 47 -17.83 1.52 -12.26
C PRO A 47 -19.27 1.70 -11.77
N LEU A 48 -20.12 2.41 -12.53
CA LEU A 48 -21.54 2.53 -12.18
C LEU A 48 -22.26 1.17 -12.26
N ASP A 49 -21.95 0.36 -13.26
CA ASP A 49 -22.55 -0.95 -13.44
C ASP A 49 -22.04 -1.92 -12.36
N THR A 50 -20.74 -1.90 -12.08
CA THR A 50 -20.14 -2.67 -10.96
C THR A 50 -20.87 -2.37 -9.66
N LEU A 51 -21.04 -1.09 -9.30
CA LEU A 51 -21.72 -0.70 -8.08
C LEU A 51 -23.21 -1.11 -8.08
N ALA A 52 -23.88 -1.03 -9.23
CA ALA A 52 -25.26 -1.47 -9.37
C ALA A 52 -25.39 -2.99 -9.12
N PHE A 53 -24.52 -3.81 -9.72
CA PHE A 53 -24.49 -5.25 -9.49
C PHE A 53 -24.16 -5.60 -8.04
N LEU A 54 -23.17 -4.95 -7.42
CA LEU A 54 -22.81 -5.19 -6.02
C LEU A 54 -23.96 -4.81 -5.07
N ASN A 55 -24.69 -3.73 -5.36
CA ASN A 55 -25.89 -3.37 -4.60
C ASN A 55 -27.02 -4.39 -4.78
N ALA A 56 -27.24 -4.89 -6.00
CA ALA A 56 -28.22 -5.97 -6.25
C ALA A 56 -27.83 -7.26 -5.51
N LEU A 57 -26.54 -7.62 -5.52
CA LEU A 57 -26.01 -8.80 -4.86
C LEU A 57 -26.32 -8.82 -3.36
N SER A 58 -26.22 -7.68 -2.68
CA SER A 58 -26.54 -7.57 -1.24
C SER A 58 -28.01 -7.84 -0.87
N GLN A 59 -28.91 -7.90 -1.87
CA GLN A 59 -30.33 -8.21 -1.68
C GLN A 59 -30.66 -9.68 -1.97
N LEU A 60 -29.71 -10.44 -2.52
CA LEU A 60 -29.90 -11.84 -2.88
C LEU A 60 -29.46 -12.76 -1.73
N PRO A 61 -30.08 -13.95 -1.59
CA PRO A 61 -29.60 -14.96 -0.66
C PRO A 61 -28.16 -15.37 -1.00
N GLU A 62 -27.24 -15.16 -0.05
CA GLU A 62 -25.82 -15.43 -0.26
C GLU A 62 -25.58 -16.92 -0.57
N ARG A 63 -24.81 -17.17 -1.64
CA ARG A 63 -24.42 -18.52 -2.06
C ARG A 63 -22.97 -18.52 -2.53
N MET A 64 -22.08 -18.98 -1.66
CA MET A 64 -20.66 -19.05 -1.95
C MET A 64 -20.33 -20.30 -2.79
N CYS A 65 -19.60 -20.09 -3.89
CA CYS A 65 -18.91 -21.14 -4.63
C CYS A 65 -17.40 -21.05 -4.38
N PRO A 66 -16.65 -22.15 -4.54
CA PRO A 66 -15.20 -22.14 -4.35
C PRO A 66 -14.50 -21.03 -5.15
N GLY A 67 -13.58 -20.31 -4.50
CA GLY A 67 -12.81 -19.21 -5.08
C GLY A 67 -13.47 -17.84 -4.97
N MET A 68 -14.76 -17.76 -4.61
CA MET A 68 -15.42 -16.46 -4.39
C MET A 68 -14.94 -15.76 -3.12
N GLU A 69 -14.53 -16.54 -2.12
CA GLU A 69 -14.00 -16.10 -0.83
C GLU A 69 -12.67 -15.32 -0.93
N GLU A 70 -11.94 -15.50 -2.03
CA GLU A 70 -10.68 -14.80 -2.30
C GLU A 70 -10.92 -13.33 -2.71
N VAL A 71 -12.12 -13.03 -3.23
CA VAL A 71 -12.50 -11.72 -3.73
C VAL A 71 -13.12 -10.89 -2.63
N ASP A 72 -12.43 -9.82 -2.24
CA ASP A 72 -12.96 -8.86 -1.27
C ASP A 72 -13.87 -7.84 -1.97
N LEU A 73 -15.17 -8.16 -2.03
CA LEU A 73 -16.18 -7.31 -2.67
C LEU A 73 -16.27 -5.90 -2.08
N ALA A 74 -15.91 -5.71 -0.81
CA ALA A 74 -15.89 -4.38 -0.21
C ALA A 74 -14.76 -3.52 -0.78
N LEU A 75 -13.60 -4.12 -1.06
CA LEU A 75 -12.50 -3.46 -1.75
C LEU A 75 -12.85 -3.15 -3.21
N VAL A 76 -13.51 -4.07 -3.92
CA VAL A 76 -14.02 -3.82 -5.28
C VAL A 76 -15.00 -2.63 -5.25
N LYS A 77 -15.94 -2.62 -4.32
CA LYS A 77 -16.90 -1.52 -4.16
C LYS A 77 -16.20 -0.18 -3.90
N ALA A 78 -15.26 -0.15 -2.95
CA ALA A 78 -14.51 1.06 -2.63
C ALA A 78 -13.69 1.57 -3.82
N ALA A 79 -13.02 0.66 -4.55
CA ALA A 79 -12.29 0.99 -5.77
C ALA A 79 -13.16 1.68 -6.83
N ASN A 80 -14.36 1.16 -7.07
CA ASN A 80 -15.27 1.71 -8.06
C ASN A 80 -15.88 3.06 -7.63
N TYR A 81 -16.08 3.29 -6.33
CA TYR A 81 -16.40 4.64 -5.83
C TYR A 81 -15.26 5.62 -6.11
N MET A 82 -14.00 5.21 -5.89
CA MET A 82 -12.85 6.06 -6.17
C MET A 82 -12.71 6.37 -7.66
N ASP A 83 -12.98 5.39 -8.54
CA ASP A 83 -12.94 5.59 -9.99
C ASP A 83 -14.01 6.57 -10.49
N LEU A 84 -15.08 6.79 -9.71
CA LEU A 84 -16.11 7.82 -9.94
C LEU A 84 -15.80 9.16 -9.27
N GLY A 85 -14.68 9.30 -8.56
CA GLY A 85 -14.37 10.49 -7.76
C GLY A 85 -15.13 10.57 -6.43
N ALA A 86 -15.86 9.52 -6.04
CA ALA A 86 -16.64 9.45 -4.81
C ALA A 86 -15.80 8.97 -3.61
N MET A 87 -14.73 9.68 -3.30
CA MET A 87 -13.69 9.26 -2.35
C MET A 87 -14.22 9.06 -0.92
N ARG A 88 -15.17 9.90 -0.49
CA ARG A 88 -15.82 9.77 0.83
C ARG A 88 -16.72 8.53 0.89
N ASP A 89 -17.42 8.22 -0.19
CA ASP A 89 -18.29 7.04 -0.25
C ASP A 89 -17.47 5.75 -0.24
N ALA A 90 -16.27 5.77 -0.85
CA ALA A 90 -15.32 4.67 -0.76
C ALA A 90 -14.90 4.37 0.69
N ALA A 91 -14.59 5.40 1.49
CA ALA A 91 -14.27 5.22 2.90
C ALA A 91 -15.49 4.78 3.71
N ALA A 92 -16.64 5.43 3.50
CA ALA A 92 -17.88 5.13 4.22
C ALA A 92 -18.37 3.70 3.97
N CYS A 93 -18.29 3.20 2.73
CA CYS A 93 -18.73 1.84 2.43
C CYS A 93 -17.89 0.80 3.15
N LEU A 94 -16.57 1.02 3.30
CA LEU A 94 -15.71 0.13 4.07
C LEU A 94 -16.06 0.14 5.55
N LEU A 95 -16.29 1.30 6.15
CA LEU A 95 -16.67 1.41 7.56
C LEU A 95 -17.96 0.65 7.87
N LEU A 96 -18.95 0.74 6.98
CA LEU A 96 -20.21 0.03 7.12
C LEU A 96 -20.06 -1.48 6.93
N ASP A 97 -19.34 -1.93 5.90
CA ASP A 97 -19.17 -3.36 5.59
C ASP A 97 -18.29 -4.08 6.63
N THR A 98 -17.39 -3.34 7.25
CA THR A 98 -16.39 -3.87 8.19
C THR A 98 -16.88 -3.87 9.63
N ALA A 99 -18.05 -3.27 9.91
CA ALA A 99 -18.64 -3.29 11.24
C ALA A 99 -18.82 -4.72 11.77
N GLY A 100 -18.16 -5.05 12.88
CA GLY A 100 -18.20 -6.37 13.50
C GLY A 100 -17.39 -7.47 12.79
N LYS A 101 -16.57 -7.13 11.79
CA LYS A 101 -15.63 -8.06 11.15
C LYS A 101 -14.37 -8.25 12.00
N GLU A 102 -13.65 -9.35 11.74
CA GLU A 102 -12.37 -9.64 12.38
C GLU A 102 -11.32 -8.53 12.13
N PRO A 103 -10.47 -8.20 13.12
CA PRO A 103 -9.48 -7.11 13.03
C PRO A 103 -8.58 -7.15 11.79
N ASP A 104 -8.14 -8.34 11.36
CA ASP A 104 -7.27 -8.50 10.19
C ASP A 104 -7.97 -8.07 8.89
N THR A 105 -9.25 -8.38 8.76
CA THR A 105 -10.05 -7.95 7.61
C THR A 105 -10.20 -6.43 7.58
N ALA A 106 -10.44 -5.83 8.75
CA ALA A 106 -10.55 -4.39 8.88
C ALA A 106 -9.24 -3.67 8.54
N LEU A 107 -8.12 -4.10 9.13
CA LEU A 107 -6.81 -3.53 8.89
C LEU A 107 -6.38 -3.68 7.43
N ARG A 108 -6.63 -4.83 6.79
CA ARG A 108 -6.39 -5.03 5.35
C ARG A 108 -7.15 -4.00 4.53
N ARG A 109 -8.46 -3.89 4.74
CA ARG A 109 -9.32 -3.02 3.93
C ARG A 109 -8.99 -1.55 4.11
N TYR A 110 -8.88 -1.11 5.36
CA TYR A 110 -8.61 0.29 5.68
C TYR A 110 -7.23 0.71 5.18
N SER A 111 -6.18 -0.08 5.44
CA SER A 111 -4.82 0.29 5.01
C SER A 111 -4.68 0.35 3.48
N LEU A 112 -5.28 -0.58 2.73
CA LEU A 112 -5.26 -0.57 1.26
C LEU A 112 -5.96 0.66 0.68
N VAL A 113 -7.17 0.97 1.13
CA VAL A 113 -7.92 2.13 0.61
C VAL A 113 -7.31 3.44 1.09
N MET A 114 -6.84 3.54 2.33
CA MET A 114 -6.09 4.71 2.81
C MET A 114 -4.91 5.03 1.91
N ARG A 115 -4.10 4.02 1.54
CA ARG A 115 -2.94 4.26 0.65
C ARG A 115 -3.36 4.73 -0.74
N ARG A 116 -4.43 4.17 -1.30
CA ARG A 116 -4.94 4.61 -2.60
C ARG A 116 -5.43 6.06 -2.54
N LEU A 117 -6.14 6.44 -1.48
CA LEU A 117 -6.57 7.81 -1.24
C LEU A 117 -5.36 8.75 -1.08
N LEU A 118 -4.35 8.36 -0.29
CA LEU A 118 -3.11 9.12 -0.13
C LEU A 118 -2.33 9.28 -1.44
N SER A 119 -2.33 8.27 -2.33
CA SER A 119 -1.67 8.38 -3.64
C SER A 119 -2.35 9.32 -4.63
N THR A 120 -3.58 9.73 -4.32
CA THR A 120 -4.41 10.66 -5.12
C THR A 120 -4.63 11.99 -4.40
N ASP A 121 -3.86 12.26 -3.34
CA ASP A 121 -3.94 13.46 -2.50
C ASP A 121 -5.31 13.68 -1.81
N GLU A 122 -6.10 12.61 -1.65
CA GLU A 122 -7.44 12.62 -1.05
C GLU A 122 -7.39 12.48 0.49
N PHE A 123 -6.68 13.39 1.14
CA PHE A 123 -6.37 13.35 2.58
C PHE A 123 -7.61 13.39 3.48
N ASP A 124 -8.63 14.16 3.10
CA ASP A 124 -9.88 14.30 3.85
C ASP A 124 -10.70 13.00 3.86
N ALA A 125 -10.71 12.29 2.73
CA ALA A 125 -11.37 10.99 2.64
C ALA A 125 -10.59 9.92 3.43
N ALA A 126 -9.27 9.95 3.37
CA ALA A 126 -8.42 9.03 4.14
C ALA A 126 -8.60 9.20 5.65
N LEU A 127 -8.86 10.42 6.13
CA LEU A 127 -9.08 10.73 7.55
C LEU A 127 -10.21 9.89 8.18
N TYR A 128 -11.27 9.56 7.44
CA TYR A 128 -12.36 8.72 7.94
C TYR A 128 -11.92 7.32 8.38
N LEU A 129 -10.81 6.83 7.82
CA LEU A 129 -10.26 5.51 8.11
C LEU A 129 -9.13 5.56 9.16
N VAL A 130 -8.60 6.75 9.49
CA VAL A 130 -7.46 6.91 10.41
C VAL A 130 -7.82 6.47 11.82
N SER A 131 -8.85 7.05 12.45
CA SER A 131 -9.25 6.72 13.82
C SER A 131 -9.57 5.24 14.01
N PRO A 132 -10.45 4.60 13.22
CA PRO A 132 -10.77 3.19 13.42
C PRO A 132 -9.55 2.28 13.18
N THR A 133 -8.64 2.65 12.28
CA THR A 133 -7.37 1.92 12.09
C THR A 133 -6.48 2.06 13.33
N GLN A 134 -6.34 3.27 13.88
CA GLN A 134 -5.57 3.52 15.10
C GLN A 134 -6.13 2.74 16.28
N ASP A 135 -7.45 2.72 16.47
CA ASP A 135 -8.11 2.03 17.58
C ASP A 135 -7.79 0.52 17.56
N ILE A 136 -7.81 -0.11 16.38
CA ILE A 136 -7.49 -1.53 16.23
C ILE A 136 -6.01 -1.79 16.52
N VAL A 137 -5.12 -0.96 15.96
CA VAL A 137 -3.66 -1.10 16.16
C VAL A 137 -3.27 -0.89 17.62
N ASP A 138 -3.81 0.15 18.27
CA ASP A 138 -3.50 0.52 19.66
C ASP A 138 -4.07 -0.48 20.67
N ALA A 139 -5.21 -1.10 20.36
CA ALA A 139 -5.75 -2.24 21.11
C ALA A 139 -4.91 -3.52 20.95
N GLY A 140 -3.96 -3.53 20.01
CA GLY A 140 -3.14 -4.69 19.70
C GLY A 140 -3.93 -5.83 19.03
N HIS A 141 -5.05 -5.49 18.39
CA HIS A 141 -5.90 -6.47 17.72
C HIS A 141 -5.40 -6.77 16.31
N GLY A 142 -5.51 -8.04 15.91
CA GLY A 142 -5.06 -8.54 14.62
C GLY A 142 -3.60 -8.99 14.60
N SER A 143 -3.20 -9.65 13.52
CA SER A 143 -1.85 -10.18 13.36
C SER A 143 -0.81 -9.05 13.18
N PRO A 144 0.45 -9.27 13.60
CA PRO A 144 1.52 -8.26 13.47
C PRO A 144 1.67 -7.68 12.06
N TRP A 145 1.49 -8.52 11.03
CA TRP A 145 1.52 -8.07 9.63
C TRP A 145 0.48 -7.01 9.32
N TRP A 146 -0.78 -7.24 9.66
CA TRP A 146 -1.85 -6.27 9.37
C TRP A 146 -1.78 -5.04 10.27
N ARG A 147 -1.32 -5.20 11.53
CA ARG A 147 -1.06 -4.04 12.42
C ARG A 147 0.04 -3.14 11.87
N LEU A 148 1.13 -3.71 11.33
CA LEU A 148 2.17 -2.94 10.64
C LEU A 148 1.60 -2.16 9.45
N GLN A 149 0.76 -2.80 8.62
CA GLN A 149 0.13 -2.12 7.49
C GLN A 149 -0.75 -0.94 7.90
N GLY A 150 -1.57 -1.14 8.93
CA GLY A 150 -2.44 -0.10 9.50
C GLY A 150 -1.62 1.05 10.11
N ALA A 151 -0.64 0.73 10.95
CA ALA A 151 0.25 1.71 11.58
C ALA A 151 0.99 2.55 10.53
N SER A 152 1.50 1.90 9.48
CA SER A 152 2.17 2.56 8.37
C SER A 152 1.22 3.44 7.56
N ALA A 153 -0.01 3.01 7.26
CA ALA A 153 -0.96 3.84 6.52
C ALA A 153 -1.34 5.12 7.30
N VAL A 154 -1.54 4.99 8.61
CA VAL A 154 -1.76 6.14 9.53
C VAL A 154 -0.53 7.05 9.55
N ALA A 155 0.68 6.49 9.72
CA ALA A 155 1.90 7.28 9.73
C ALA A 155 2.17 7.97 8.38
N GLN A 156 1.81 7.33 7.26
CA GLN A 156 1.90 7.92 5.93
C GLN A 156 0.93 9.10 5.78
N TRP A 157 -0.30 8.99 6.29
CA TRP A 157 -1.25 10.10 6.33
C TRP A 157 -0.69 11.29 7.14
N VAL A 158 -0.13 11.02 8.33
CA VAL A 158 0.49 12.06 9.16
C VAL A 158 1.72 12.68 8.49
N ALA A 159 2.60 11.87 7.89
CA ALA A 159 3.77 12.35 7.15
C ALA A 159 3.40 13.22 5.95
N SER A 160 2.19 13.03 5.40
CA SER A 160 1.67 13.83 4.29
C SER A 160 0.93 15.09 4.75
N ALA A 161 0.63 15.23 6.05
CA ALA A 161 -0.10 16.37 6.59
C ALA A 161 0.74 17.66 6.53
N ALA A 162 0.08 18.80 6.38
CA ALA A 162 0.70 20.12 6.57
C ALA A 162 0.85 20.47 8.06
N ASP A 163 1.74 21.41 8.37
CA ASP A 163 1.87 21.97 9.72
C ASP A 163 0.67 22.87 10.08
N PRO A 164 0.23 22.91 11.36
CA PRO A 164 0.84 22.30 12.55
C PRO A 164 0.47 20.82 12.79
N GLY A 165 -0.36 20.22 11.93
CA GLY A 165 -0.85 18.86 12.10
C GLY A 165 0.27 17.82 12.16
N PHE A 166 1.28 17.96 11.29
CA PHE A 166 2.46 17.08 11.33
C PHE A 166 3.18 17.14 12.67
N GLY A 167 3.63 18.31 13.11
CA GLY A 167 4.40 18.45 14.36
C GLY A 167 3.68 17.92 15.61
N GLN A 168 2.35 17.97 15.65
CA GLN A 168 1.55 17.44 16.76
C GLN A 168 1.36 15.92 16.70
N LEU A 169 1.10 15.38 15.50
CA LEU A 169 0.70 13.98 15.34
C LEU A 169 1.87 13.04 15.11
N TRP A 170 2.96 13.54 14.50
CA TRP A 170 4.12 12.74 14.08
C TRP A 170 4.75 11.91 15.20
N PRO A 171 5.02 12.45 16.41
CA PRO A 171 5.66 11.66 17.47
C PRO A 171 4.87 10.39 17.82
N SER A 172 3.54 10.51 17.90
CA SER A 172 2.65 9.37 18.21
C SER A 172 2.52 8.40 17.04
N ALA A 173 2.46 8.91 15.81
CA ALA A 173 2.34 8.10 14.61
C ALA A 173 3.62 7.28 14.37
N ARG A 174 4.78 7.91 14.54
CA ARG A 174 6.09 7.26 14.50
C ARG A 174 6.20 6.17 15.55
N ALA A 175 5.93 6.48 16.83
CA ALA A 175 6.05 5.48 17.90
C ALA A 175 5.14 4.25 17.68
N ARG A 176 3.95 4.45 17.08
CA ARG A 176 3.05 3.36 16.69
C ARG A 176 3.62 2.51 15.56
N LEU A 177 4.18 3.14 14.53
CA LEU A 177 4.85 2.44 13.43
C LEU A 177 6.05 1.65 13.92
N GLU A 178 6.90 2.26 14.75
CA GLU A 178 8.10 1.63 15.29
C GLU A 178 7.74 0.36 16.08
N ARG A 179 6.75 0.46 16.98
CA ARG A 179 6.24 -0.69 17.72
C ARG A 179 5.72 -1.78 16.79
N ALA A 180 4.86 -1.43 15.84
CA ALA A 180 4.27 -2.42 14.94
C ALA A 180 5.32 -3.10 14.03
N PHE A 181 6.38 -2.39 13.63
CA PHE A 181 7.46 -2.97 12.85
C PHE A 181 8.33 -3.92 13.68
N SER A 182 8.70 -3.54 14.91
CA SER A 182 9.39 -4.45 15.83
C SER A 182 8.57 -5.71 16.12
N GLU A 183 7.26 -5.56 16.41
CA GLU A 183 6.37 -6.71 16.62
C GLU A 183 6.28 -7.63 15.39
N TYR A 184 6.29 -7.06 14.18
CA TYR A 184 6.34 -7.85 12.94
C TYR A 184 7.65 -8.66 12.84
N VAL A 185 8.80 -8.03 13.09
CA VAL A 185 10.10 -8.70 13.06
C VAL A 185 10.18 -9.80 14.14
N ASP A 186 9.76 -9.49 15.37
CA ASP A 186 9.74 -10.40 16.51
C ASP A 186 8.81 -11.61 16.29
N SER A 187 7.77 -11.45 15.48
CA SER A 187 6.85 -12.55 15.13
C SER A 187 7.52 -13.65 14.30
N GLY A 188 8.73 -13.41 13.78
CA GLY A 188 9.43 -14.35 12.90
C GLY A 188 8.80 -14.48 11.52
N ALA A 189 7.90 -13.55 11.16
CA ALA A 189 7.31 -13.51 9.83
C ALA A 189 8.41 -13.41 8.78
N SER A 190 8.44 -14.39 7.88
CA SER A 190 9.41 -14.47 6.77
C SER A 190 8.73 -14.31 5.41
N GLU A 191 7.40 -14.32 5.40
CA GLU A 191 6.58 -14.06 4.21
C GLU A 191 6.22 -12.57 4.15
N GLY A 192 6.57 -11.93 3.03
CA GLY A 192 6.37 -10.50 2.84
C GLY A 192 7.63 -9.66 3.07
N LEU A 193 7.48 -8.34 2.88
CA LEU A 193 8.53 -7.35 3.04
C LEU A 193 7.99 -6.21 3.91
N GLY A 194 8.10 -6.34 5.24
CA GLY A 194 7.57 -5.36 6.19
C GLY A 194 8.22 -3.98 6.04
N SER A 195 9.49 -3.94 5.67
CA SER A 195 10.27 -2.72 5.43
C SER A 195 9.64 -1.84 4.34
N GLN A 196 8.90 -2.41 3.40
CA GLN A 196 8.17 -1.64 2.39
C GLN A 196 7.15 -0.67 3.03
N TYR A 197 6.58 -1.05 4.18
CA TYR A 197 5.62 -0.22 4.88
C TYR A 197 6.29 0.91 5.67
N VAL A 198 7.53 0.71 6.14
CA VAL A 198 8.34 1.83 6.65
C VAL A 198 8.74 2.75 5.49
N GLY A 199 9.18 2.18 4.37
CA GLY A 199 9.57 2.91 3.16
C GLY A 199 8.47 3.80 2.56
N ASN A 200 7.22 3.36 2.61
CA ASN A 200 6.06 4.18 2.21
C ASN A 200 5.97 5.48 3.04
N VAL A 201 6.28 5.42 4.33
CA VAL A 201 6.26 6.59 5.23
C VAL A 201 7.49 7.46 4.98
N VAL A 202 8.67 6.85 4.81
CA VAL A 202 9.90 7.55 4.43
C VAL A 202 9.71 8.34 3.13
N THR A 203 9.10 7.72 2.12
CA THR A 203 8.79 8.37 0.84
C THR A 203 7.83 9.55 1.03
N ALA A 204 6.81 9.42 1.89
CA ALA A 204 5.89 10.52 2.17
C ALA A 204 6.59 11.70 2.88
N LEU A 205 7.50 11.43 3.82
CA LEU A 205 8.33 12.45 4.46
C LEU A 205 9.24 13.16 3.44
N GLN A 206 9.89 12.41 2.55
CA GLN A 206 10.72 12.98 1.48
C GLN A 206 9.90 13.91 0.56
N LYS A 207 8.71 13.46 0.11
CA LYS A 207 7.81 14.25 -0.76
C LYS A 207 7.32 15.54 -0.10
N THR A 208 7.21 15.55 1.22
CA THR A 208 6.80 16.73 1.99
C THR A 208 7.96 17.56 2.52
N GLN A 209 9.16 17.37 1.96
CA GLN A 209 10.40 18.10 2.33
C GLN A 209 10.83 17.89 3.79
N ARG A 210 10.46 16.76 4.39
CA ARG A 210 10.83 16.36 5.76
C ARG A 210 11.97 15.36 5.73
N ALA A 211 13.06 15.78 5.08
CA ALA A 211 14.19 14.91 4.82
C ALA A 211 14.88 14.46 6.12
N ALA A 212 14.90 15.30 7.16
CA ALA A 212 15.51 14.96 8.44
C ALA A 212 14.78 13.80 9.13
N GLU A 213 13.45 13.84 9.16
CA GLU A 213 12.60 12.79 9.71
C GLU A 213 12.64 11.52 8.85
N ALA A 214 12.76 11.66 7.53
CA ALA A 214 12.96 10.52 6.63
C ALA A 214 14.28 9.79 6.93
N VAL A 215 15.37 10.54 7.15
CA VAL A 215 16.66 9.96 7.54
C VAL A 215 16.58 9.32 8.92
N ASP A 216 15.96 9.98 9.89
CA ASP A 216 15.83 9.47 11.25
C ASP A 216 15.03 8.14 11.28
N LEU A 217 13.86 8.09 10.64
CA LEU A 217 13.03 6.88 10.57
C LEU A 217 13.74 5.73 9.84
N SER A 218 14.34 6.00 8.68
CA SER A 218 15.05 4.97 7.91
C SER A 218 16.31 4.47 8.64
N SER A 219 17.02 5.34 9.36
CA SER A 219 18.20 4.97 10.15
C SER A 219 17.81 4.12 11.37
N TRP A 220 16.70 4.43 12.03
CA TRP A 220 16.14 3.61 13.11
C TRP A 220 15.72 2.22 12.61
N ALA A 221 15.12 2.13 11.42
CA ALA A 221 14.61 0.87 10.90
C ALA A 221 15.70 -0.13 10.50
N LEU A 222 16.92 0.34 10.16
CA LEU A 222 18.03 -0.50 9.71
C LEU A 222 18.42 -1.62 10.71
N PRO A 223 18.73 -1.33 11.98
CA PRO A 223 19.06 -2.38 12.95
C PRO A 223 17.88 -3.33 13.18
N VAL A 224 16.63 -2.84 13.19
CA VAL A 224 15.43 -3.67 13.37
C VAL A 224 15.23 -4.61 12.18
N ALA A 225 15.38 -4.13 10.95
CA ALA A 225 15.30 -4.95 9.75
C ALA A 225 16.42 -6.01 9.67
N ALA A 226 17.57 -5.73 10.27
CA ALA A 226 18.71 -6.66 10.35
C ALA A 226 18.51 -7.80 11.35
N GLU A 227 17.57 -7.67 12.30
CA GLU A 227 17.17 -8.75 13.20
C GLU A 227 16.23 -9.76 12.52
N SER A 228 15.67 -9.41 11.36
CA SER A 228 14.85 -10.32 10.57
C SER A 228 15.69 -11.43 9.91
N ASN A 229 15.08 -12.60 9.72
CA ASN A 229 15.70 -13.68 8.94
C ASN A 229 15.59 -13.46 7.41
N ASN A 230 15.09 -12.30 6.96
CA ASN A 230 14.90 -11.99 5.56
C ASN A 230 15.88 -10.88 5.12
N PRO A 231 16.96 -11.22 4.39
CA PRO A 231 17.97 -10.23 3.99
C PRO A 231 17.41 -9.10 3.10
N ARG A 232 16.25 -9.32 2.46
CA ARG A 232 15.57 -8.29 1.66
C ARG A 232 15.05 -7.14 2.52
N GLU A 233 14.68 -7.37 3.77
CA GLU A 233 14.21 -6.32 4.69
C GLU A 233 15.32 -5.27 4.90
N THR A 234 16.53 -5.75 5.19
CA THR A 234 17.71 -4.90 5.37
C THR A 234 18.09 -4.18 4.08
N LEU A 235 18.07 -4.88 2.94
CA LEU A 235 18.43 -4.31 1.64
C LEU A 235 17.47 -3.19 1.24
N PHE A 236 16.15 -3.40 1.40
CA PHE A 236 15.14 -2.40 1.10
C PHE A 236 15.29 -1.16 1.98
N THR A 237 15.48 -1.35 3.29
CA THR A 237 15.66 -0.25 4.24
C THR A 237 16.91 0.58 3.95
N LEU A 238 18.01 -0.06 3.48
CA LEU A 238 19.21 0.66 3.03
C LEU A 238 18.93 1.54 1.80
N CYS A 239 18.15 1.06 0.83
CA CYS A 239 17.79 1.85 -0.35
C CYS A 239 17.04 3.13 0.06
N ASP A 240 16.04 3.01 0.94
CA ASP A 240 15.28 4.17 1.45
C ASP A 240 16.16 5.15 2.24
N ASN A 241 17.10 4.62 3.03
CA ASN A 241 18.04 5.43 3.79
C ASN A 241 19.01 6.20 2.88
N ALA A 242 19.56 5.56 1.85
CA ALA A 242 20.45 6.18 0.88
C ALA A 242 19.79 7.39 0.17
N VAL A 243 18.53 7.23 -0.24
CA VAL A 243 17.74 8.29 -0.86
C VAL A 243 17.44 9.40 0.14
N SER A 244 17.06 9.06 1.37
CA SER A 244 16.79 10.04 2.43
C SER A 244 18.02 10.89 2.74
N LEU A 245 19.20 10.28 2.83
CA LEU A 245 20.47 10.98 3.07
C LEU A 245 20.81 11.93 1.92
N PHE A 246 20.55 11.53 0.66
CA PHE A 246 20.72 12.42 -0.49
C PHE A 246 19.79 13.63 -0.41
N CYS A 247 18.50 13.42 -0.10
CA CYS A 247 17.53 14.50 0.07
C CYS A 247 17.87 15.46 1.22
N CYS A 248 18.68 15.00 2.19
CA CYS A 248 19.23 15.77 3.31
C CYS A 248 20.60 16.42 3.02
N GLU A 249 21.09 16.36 1.77
CA GLU A 249 22.42 16.83 1.37
C GLU A 249 23.59 16.13 2.10
N ARG A 250 23.34 14.99 2.76
CA ARG A 250 24.34 14.14 3.42
C ARG A 250 25.00 13.21 2.40
N PHE A 251 25.58 13.81 1.36
CA PHE A 251 26.02 13.11 0.14
C PHE A 251 27.07 12.02 0.39
N ALA A 252 28.04 12.28 1.26
CA ALA A 252 29.09 11.31 1.58
C ALA A 252 28.50 10.04 2.23
N GLU A 253 27.55 10.22 3.15
CA GLU A 253 26.89 9.12 3.84
C GLU A 253 25.95 8.36 2.90
N SER A 254 25.20 9.09 2.07
CA SER A 254 24.37 8.50 1.01
C SER A 254 25.20 7.61 0.07
N ALA A 255 26.37 8.09 -0.39
CA ALA A 255 27.28 7.31 -1.23
C ALA A 255 27.78 6.04 -0.51
N MET A 256 28.16 6.13 0.76
CA MET A 256 28.57 4.98 1.57
C MET A 256 27.45 3.94 1.74
N VAL A 257 26.20 4.40 1.92
CA VAL A 257 25.04 3.50 2.02
C VAL A 257 24.78 2.82 0.67
N LEU A 258 24.91 3.52 -0.45
CA LEU A 258 24.77 2.92 -1.79
C LEU A 258 25.86 1.87 -2.08
N GLU A 259 27.10 2.08 -1.62
CA GLU A 259 28.14 1.05 -1.67
C GLU A 259 27.73 -0.18 -0.84
N SER A 260 27.15 0.04 0.34
CA SER A 260 26.67 -1.03 1.21
C SER A 260 25.49 -1.80 0.59
N VAL A 261 24.57 -1.11 -0.11
CA VAL A 261 23.49 -1.72 -0.91
C VAL A 261 24.10 -2.62 -1.97
N HIS A 262 25.04 -2.12 -2.77
CA HIS A 262 25.69 -2.91 -3.82
C HIS A 262 26.40 -4.15 -3.26
N GLN A 263 27.15 -4.00 -2.17
CA GLN A 263 27.86 -5.11 -1.54
C GLN A 263 26.91 -6.20 -1.01
N ARG A 264 25.85 -5.81 -0.27
CA ARG A 264 24.86 -6.76 0.23
C ARG A 264 24.05 -7.41 -0.87
N ALA A 265 23.66 -6.65 -1.90
CA ALA A 265 23.00 -7.18 -3.08
C ALA A 265 23.86 -8.23 -3.78
N ARG A 266 25.17 -8.00 -3.90
CA ARG A 266 26.14 -8.97 -4.44
C ARG A 266 26.20 -10.25 -3.60
N GLU A 267 26.19 -10.14 -2.28
CA GLU A 267 26.23 -11.29 -1.36
C GLU A 267 25.01 -12.20 -1.50
N VAL A 268 23.84 -11.64 -1.82
CA VAL A 268 22.59 -12.40 -2.01
C VAL A 268 22.24 -12.67 -3.49
N GLY A 269 23.10 -12.25 -4.42
CA GLY A 269 22.89 -12.44 -5.86
C GLY A 269 21.77 -11.59 -6.48
N ASP A 270 21.43 -10.45 -5.87
CA ASP A 270 20.40 -9.52 -6.34
C ASP A 270 20.99 -8.52 -7.37
N ALA A 271 21.00 -8.94 -8.63
CA ALA A 271 21.54 -8.12 -9.73
C ALA A 271 20.75 -6.83 -9.96
N GLU A 272 19.46 -6.81 -9.63
CA GLU A 272 18.60 -5.62 -9.78
C GLU A 272 19.02 -4.56 -8.77
N ALA A 273 19.15 -4.92 -7.49
CA ALA A 273 19.60 -4.01 -6.45
C ALA A 273 21.05 -3.53 -6.67
N MET A 274 21.94 -4.38 -7.21
CA MET A 274 23.28 -3.96 -7.63
C MET A 274 23.21 -2.89 -8.74
N GLY A 275 22.42 -3.13 -9.78
CA GLY A 275 22.22 -2.19 -10.87
C GLY A 275 21.60 -0.87 -10.39
N TRP A 276 20.63 -0.95 -9.49
CA TRP A 276 19.99 0.19 -8.85
C TRP A 276 21.03 1.05 -8.10
N ALA A 277 21.88 0.44 -7.26
CA ALA A 277 22.90 1.16 -6.51
C ALA A 277 23.91 1.88 -7.42
N VAL A 278 24.37 1.22 -8.49
CA VAL A 278 25.30 1.82 -9.47
C VAL A 278 24.65 2.99 -10.21
N ASN A 279 23.38 2.85 -10.62
CA ASN A 279 22.65 3.92 -11.28
C ASN A 279 22.47 5.12 -10.36
N TYR A 280 22.05 4.90 -9.10
CA TYR A 280 21.88 5.98 -8.13
C TYR A 280 23.20 6.66 -7.76
N LEU A 281 24.30 5.92 -7.62
CA LEU A 281 25.63 6.53 -7.44
C LEU A 281 25.98 7.46 -8.62
N ARG A 282 25.70 7.05 -9.86
CA ARG A 282 25.95 7.88 -11.05
C ARG A 282 25.07 9.12 -11.04
N ASP A 283 23.77 8.94 -10.91
CA ASP A 283 22.78 10.00 -11.05
C ASP A 283 22.90 11.01 -9.91
N PHE A 284 23.05 10.55 -8.67
CA PHE A 284 23.27 11.43 -7.51
C PHE A 284 24.59 12.18 -7.60
N GLY A 285 25.64 11.56 -8.15
CA GLY A 285 26.90 12.24 -8.45
C GLY A 285 26.73 13.40 -9.42
N VAL A 286 25.94 13.21 -10.48
CA VAL A 286 25.62 14.27 -11.45
C VAL A 286 24.77 15.37 -10.82
N PHE A 287 23.72 15.02 -10.08
CA PHE A 287 22.80 16.01 -9.50
C PHE A 287 23.42 16.82 -8.36
N SER A 288 24.23 16.21 -7.51
CA SER A 288 24.85 16.89 -6.35
C SER A 288 26.17 17.56 -6.67
N GLY A 289 26.90 17.09 -7.70
CA GLY A 289 28.29 17.48 -7.95
C GLY A 289 29.28 16.97 -6.89
N SER A 290 28.85 16.10 -5.97
CA SER A 290 29.69 15.60 -4.89
C SER A 290 30.67 14.53 -5.39
N PRO A 291 31.98 14.65 -5.09
CA PRO A 291 32.99 13.67 -5.49
C PRO A 291 32.85 12.33 -4.74
N ALA A 292 32.06 12.28 -3.66
CA ALA A 292 31.85 11.05 -2.89
C ALA A 292 31.26 9.93 -3.76
N TYR A 293 30.35 10.27 -4.66
CA TYR A 293 29.68 9.32 -5.53
C TYR A 293 30.59 8.75 -6.62
N SER A 294 31.46 9.56 -7.22
CA SER A 294 32.43 9.07 -8.21
C SER A 294 33.49 8.17 -7.54
N GLN A 295 33.93 8.53 -6.34
CA GLN A 295 34.87 7.70 -5.56
C GLN A 295 34.23 6.36 -5.15
N ALA A 296 32.94 6.37 -4.78
CA ALA A 296 32.18 5.16 -4.51
C ALA A 296 32.14 4.23 -5.73
N LEU A 297 31.79 4.77 -6.91
CA LEU A 297 31.77 3.99 -8.16
C LEU A 297 33.11 3.37 -8.51
N GLU A 298 34.22 4.06 -8.25
CA GLU A 298 35.57 3.53 -8.46
C GLU A 298 35.86 2.32 -7.57
N ARG A 299 35.36 2.31 -6.33
CA ARG A 299 35.50 1.18 -5.40
C ARG A 299 34.64 -0.04 -5.76
N LEU A 300 33.59 0.14 -6.55
CA LEU A 300 32.70 -0.96 -6.97
C LEU A 300 33.23 -1.77 -8.16
N ARG A 301 34.26 -1.26 -8.87
CA ARG A 301 34.90 -1.92 -10.00
C ARG A 301 35.89 -2.99 -9.55
#